data_AF-A0A9E2B7P0-F1
#
_entry.id   AF-A0A9E2B7P0-F1
#
_cell.length_a   1.000
_cell.length_b   1.000
_cell.length_c   1.000
_cell.angle_alpha   90.00
_cell.angle_beta   90.00
_cell.angle_gamma   90.00
#
_symmetry.space_group_name_H-M   'P 1'
#
loop_
_entity.id
_entity.type
_entity.pdbx_description
1 polymer ?
#
loop_
_entity_poly.entity_id
_entity_poly.type
_entity_poly.pdbx_seq_one_letter_code
_entity_poly.pdbx_strand_id
1 'polypeptide(L)'
;MKITATNVYVGPSIYANFPVIRMVLDIGVLVDWPSVKCGSEFTDGLQQALPSLAEHGCSYREPGGFIRRLTEDEGTWMGHIMEHVALEIQNIAGSGVSFGRTRTTGETGMYNMVYAYKQRDAGIEAGHLALRLLMHLLPEHLQQQVDHPIDANFNFENELEDFVRRAQRREFGPSTQSLVDAAVERNIPWLRLNDYSLVQFGHGKYQKRIQATVTSDTGTIATSLASDKEGTHSLLKDMGLPVPKQTMFSSEDEAVSAVNRMGYPVVIKPLDANHGRGISINLTSDEQVREAFHAAKDQGRSRFVLAESFVTGYDHRMLVVNGELVAVAKRVP
;
A
#
# COMPACT_ATOMS: atom_id res chain seq x y z
N MET A 1 -27.32 14.77 0.36
CA MET A 1 -26.66 14.45 -0.92
C MET A 1 -26.24 12.99 -0.85
N LYS A 2 -26.36 12.25 -1.95
CA LYS A 2 -26.01 10.83 -1.99
C LYS A 2 -25.37 10.44 -3.31
N ILE A 3 -24.61 9.35 -3.27
CA ILE A 3 -24.07 8.69 -4.46
C ILE A 3 -25.12 7.68 -4.93
N THR A 4 -25.68 7.88 -6.12
CA THR A 4 -26.72 7.01 -6.70
C THR A 4 -26.14 5.88 -7.54
N ALA A 5 -24.93 6.06 -8.07
CA ALA A 5 -24.19 5.01 -8.78
C ALA A 5 -22.68 5.26 -8.71
N THR A 6 -21.91 4.17 -8.66
CA THR A 6 -20.44 4.18 -8.75
C THR A 6 -20.01 3.26 -9.89
N ASN A 7 -19.22 3.79 -10.83
CA ASN A 7 -18.61 3.02 -11.90
C ASN A 7 -17.08 3.22 -11.87
N VAL A 8 -16.35 2.11 -12.00
CA VAL A 8 -14.89 2.12 -12.06
C VAL A 8 -14.46 1.80 -13.48
N TYR A 9 -13.73 2.72 -14.12
CA TYR A 9 -13.12 2.51 -15.42
C TYR A 9 -11.65 2.16 -15.22
N VAL A 10 -11.27 0.93 -15.57
CA VAL A 10 -9.91 0.39 -15.37
C VAL A 10 -8.92 0.75 -16.48
N GLY A 11 -9.34 1.61 -17.42
CA GLY A 11 -8.57 1.99 -18.60
C GLY A 11 -9.30 3.07 -19.41
N PRO A 12 -8.95 3.26 -20.70
CA PRO A 12 -9.59 4.27 -21.54
C PRO A 12 -11.11 4.17 -21.56
N SER A 13 -11.76 5.33 -21.42
CA SER A 13 -13.20 5.50 -21.34
C SER A 13 -13.63 6.79 -22.04
N ILE A 14 -14.94 7.06 -22.07
CA ILE A 14 -15.47 8.33 -22.59
C ILE A 14 -15.04 9.56 -21.78
N TYR A 15 -14.50 9.37 -20.57
CA TYR A 15 -14.12 10.47 -19.68
C TYR A 15 -12.62 10.78 -19.71
N ALA A 16 -11.78 9.74 -19.83
CA ALA A 16 -10.33 9.84 -19.81
C ALA A 16 -9.69 8.62 -20.49
N ASN A 17 -8.45 8.77 -20.97
CA ASN A 17 -7.64 7.68 -21.50
C ASN A 17 -6.87 6.90 -20.42
N PHE A 18 -7.11 7.20 -19.14
CA PHE A 18 -6.53 6.54 -17.96
C PHE A 18 -7.64 6.14 -16.96
N PRO A 19 -7.33 5.30 -15.96
CA PRO A 19 -8.32 4.85 -14.99
C PRO A 19 -8.99 5.99 -14.21
N VAL A 20 -10.32 5.95 -14.13
CA VAL A 20 -11.14 6.94 -13.42
C VAL A 20 -12.32 6.27 -12.70
N ILE A 21 -12.75 6.87 -11.60
CA ILE A 21 -14.02 6.55 -10.93
C ILE A 21 -15.03 7.60 -11.35
N ARG A 22 -16.23 7.15 -11.71
CA ARG A 22 -17.42 8.00 -11.87
C ARG A 22 -18.37 7.72 -10.73
N MET A 23 -18.72 8.76 -9.98
CA MET A 23 -19.84 8.75 -9.05
C MET A 23 -20.96 9.63 -9.62
N VAL A 24 -22.17 9.08 -9.70
CA VAL A 24 -23.37 9.86 -9.99
C VAL A 24 -23.89 10.39 -8.67
N LEU A 25 -23.98 11.71 -8.58
CA LEU A 25 -24.33 12.44 -7.38
C LEU A 25 -25.74 13.01 -7.52
N ASP A 26 -26.57 12.76 -6.52
CA ASP A 26 -27.81 13.50 -6.28
C ASP A 26 -27.53 14.49 -5.15
N ILE A 27 -27.42 15.77 -5.50
CA ILE A 27 -27.15 16.84 -4.53
C ILE A 27 -28.42 17.38 -3.86
N GLY A 28 -29.62 16.97 -4.32
CA GLY A 28 -30.90 17.35 -3.73
C GLY A 28 -31.07 18.86 -3.52
N VAL A 29 -31.46 19.25 -2.31
CA VAL A 29 -31.64 20.66 -1.93
C VAL A 29 -30.41 21.53 -2.17
N LEU A 30 -29.19 20.94 -2.18
CA LEU A 30 -27.93 21.67 -2.35
C LEU A 30 -27.72 22.24 -3.75
N VAL A 31 -28.64 22.01 -4.71
CA VAL A 31 -28.70 22.76 -5.97
C VAL A 31 -28.71 24.27 -5.73
N ASP A 32 -29.45 24.71 -4.71
CA ASP A 32 -29.67 26.12 -4.41
C ASP A 32 -28.62 26.70 -3.44
N TRP A 33 -27.69 25.86 -2.96
CA TRP A 33 -26.69 26.16 -1.93
C TRP A 33 -25.26 25.94 -2.47
N PRO A 34 -24.76 26.83 -3.35
CA PRO A 34 -23.34 26.86 -3.64
C PRO A 34 -22.55 27.30 -2.40
N SER A 35 -21.24 27.03 -2.37
CA SER A 35 -20.37 27.18 -1.19
C SER A 35 -20.52 28.52 -0.45
N VAL A 36 -20.67 29.64 -1.16
CA VAL A 36 -20.86 30.96 -0.54
C VAL A 36 -22.14 31.03 0.29
N LYS A 37 -23.23 30.42 -0.18
CA LYS A 37 -24.50 30.37 0.58
C LYS A 37 -24.46 29.39 1.76
N CYS A 38 -23.55 28.42 1.75
CA CYS A 38 -23.31 27.55 2.90
C CYS A 38 -22.61 28.29 4.05
N GLY A 39 -22.10 29.51 3.83
CA GLY A 39 -21.46 30.34 4.84
C GLY A 39 -19.97 30.06 5.02
N SER A 40 -19.26 31.01 5.64
CA SER A 40 -17.81 30.92 5.83
C SER A 40 -17.41 29.77 6.76
N GLU A 41 -18.23 29.41 7.74
CA GLU A 41 -17.96 28.28 8.64
C GLU A 41 -17.78 26.96 7.86
N PHE A 42 -18.54 26.76 6.78
CA PHE A 42 -18.39 25.59 5.90
C PHE A 42 -17.05 25.61 5.16
N THR A 43 -16.66 26.75 4.57
CA THR A 43 -15.41 26.86 3.82
C THR A 43 -14.18 26.83 4.72
N ASP A 44 -14.25 27.48 5.88
CA ASP A 44 -13.19 27.52 6.87
C ASP A 44 -13.00 26.14 7.51
N GLY A 45 -14.10 25.45 7.85
CA GLY A 45 -14.08 24.08 8.34
C GLY A 45 -13.49 23.10 7.32
N LEU A 46 -13.79 23.29 6.03
CA LEU A 46 -13.21 22.49 4.96
C LEU A 46 -11.70 22.71 4.84
N GLN A 47 -11.24 23.96 4.89
CA GLN A 47 -9.82 24.29 4.83
C GLN A 47 -9.07 23.84 6.08
N GLN A 48 -9.71 23.89 7.26
CA GLN A 48 -9.13 23.37 8.49
C GLN A 48 -8.99 21.84 8.44
N ALA A 49 -10.01 21.13 7.93
CA ALA A 49 -9.99 19.69 7.79
C ALA A 49 -8.96 19.21 6.76
N LEU A 50 -8.77 19.96 5.67
CA LEU A 50 -7.87 19.62 4.57
C LEU A 50 -7.05 20.86 4.13
N PRO A 51 -6.00 21.25 4.88
CA PRO A 51 -5.23 22.47 4.62
C PRO A 51 -4.58 22.51 3.24
N SER A 52 -4.16 21.35 2.73
CA SER A 52 -3.52 21.19 1.42
C SER A 52 -4.45 21.42 0.23
N LEU A 53 -5.77 21.55 0.43
CA LEU A 53 -6.68 22.07 -0.60
C LEU A 53 -6.27 23.47 -1.09
N ALA A 54 -5.49 24.23 -0.30
CA ALA A 54 -4.91 25.49 -0.71
C ALA A 54 -4.00 25.36 -1.94
N GLU A 55 -3.41 24.19 -2.21
CA GLU A 55 -2.56 23.98 -3.40
C GLU A 55 -3.36 23.65 -4.67
N HIS A 56 -4.67 23.43 -4.55
CA HIS A 56 -5.51 23.07 -5.70
C HIS A 56 -5.78 24.28 -6.60
N GLY A 57 -5.42 24.17 -7.87
CA GLY A 57 -5.59 25.28 -8.82
C GLY A 57 -6.93 25.36 -9.56
N CYS A 58 -7.73 24.29 -9.57
CA CYS A 58 -9.04 24.27 -10.23
C CYS A 58 -8.99 24.86 -11.67
N SER A 59 -9.90 25.78 -12.01
CA SER A 59 -9.93 26.49 -13.30
C SER A 59 -8.78 27.47 -13.50
N TYR A 60 -8.22 28.02 -12.42
CA TYR A 60 -7.16 29.03 -12.46
C TYR A 60 -5.76 28.43 -12.69
N ARG A 61 -5.60 27.12 -12.44
CA ARG A 61 -4.35 26.36 -12.63
C ARG A 61 -3.14 26.90 -11.84
N GLU A 62 -3.40 27.67 -10.80
CA GLU A 62 -2.42 28.22 -9.86
C GLU A 62 -2.81 27.86 -8.42
N PRO A 63 -1.86 27.66 -7.49
CA PRO A 63 -2.17 27.46 -6.08
C PRO A 63 -3.17 28.50 -5.55
N GLY A 64 -4.13 28.05 -4.75
CA GLY A 64 -5.21 28.87 -4.19
C GLY A 64 -6.43 28.99 -5.10
N GLY A 65 -6.37 28.55 -6.36
CA GLY A 65 -7.46 28.67 -7.31
C GLY A 65 -8.77 28.00 -6.88
N PHE A 66 -8.71 26.86 -6.20
CA PHE A 66 -9.90 26.19 -5.65
C PHE A 66 -10.50 26.96 -4.47
N ILE A 67 -9.66 27.46 -3.56
CA ILE A 67 -10.12 28.28 -2.41
C ILE A 67 -10.82 29.54 -2.90
N ARG A 68 -10.23 30.22 -3.90
CA ARG A 68 -10.88 31.36 -4.57
C ARG A 68 -12.25 30.97 -5.14
N ARG A 69 -12.35 29.81 -5.80
CA ARG A 69 -13.62 29.32 -6.35
C ARG A 69 -14.67 28.97 -5.29
N LEU A 70 -14.27 28.67 -4.06
CA LEU A 70 -15.19 28.43 -2.94
C LEU A 70 -15.79 29.73 -2.40
N THR A 71 -15.07 30.84 -2.46
CA THR A 71 -15.40 32.08 -1.74
C THR A 71 -15.76 33.27 -2.64
N GLU A 72 -15.30 33.29 -3.90
CA GLU A 72 -15.60 34.35 -4.88
C GLU A 72 -16.95 34.10 -5.58
N ASP A 73 -17.58 35.18 -6.06
CA ASP A 73 -18.87 35.19 -6.76
C ASP A 73 -19.99 34.45 -5.98
N GLU A 74 -20.67 33.50 -6.62
CA GLU A 74 -21.65 32.62 -5.99
C GLU A 74 -21.00 31.38 -5.34
N GLY A 75 -19.69 31.21 -5.48
CA GLY A 75 -18.97 30.00 -5.10
C GLY A 75 -19.10 28.85 -6.11
N THR A 76 -19.14 27.61 -5.60
CA THR A 76 -19.28 26.40 -6.42
C THR A 76 -20.18 25.35 -5.76
N TRP A 77 -20.68 24.41 -6.55
CA TRP A 77 -21.61 23.38 -6.11
C TRP A 77 -20.93 22.16 -5.49
N MET A 78 -21.68 21.49 -4.60
CA MET A 78 -21.20 20.39 -3.76
C MET A 78 -20.52 19.25 -4.53
N GLY A 79 -20.99 18.91 -5.75
CA GLY A 79 -20.35 17.86 -6.55
C GLY A 79 -18.91 18.21 -6.95
N HIS A 80 -18.65 19.48 -7.30
CA HIS A 80 -17.31 19.95 -7.64
C HIS A 80 -16.42 20.10 -6.40
N ILE A 81 -17.00 20.43 -5.24
CA ILE A 81 -16.27 20.44 -3.97
C ILE A 81 -15.84 19.01 -3.60
N MET A 82 -16.78 18.07 -3.67
CA MET A 82 -16.54 16.64 -3.39
C MET A 82 -15.44 16.06 -4.28
N GLU A 83 -15.35 16.48 -5.54
CA GLU A 83 -14.30 16.07 -6.46
C GLU A 83 -12.90 16.45 -5.93
N HIS A 84 -12.71 17.71 -5.57
CA HIS A 84 -11.44 18.19 -5.04
C HIS A 84 -11.10 17.53 -3.69
N VAL A 85 -12.09 17.33 -2.83
CA VAL A 85 -11.92 16.65 -1.54
C VAL A 85 -11.52 15.18 -1.74
N ALA A 86 -12.15 14.47 -2.67
CA ALA A 86 -11.81 13.08 -2.97
C ALA A 86 -10.41 12.93 -3.58
N LEU A 87 -9.98 13.88 -4.41
CA LEU A 87 -8.61 13.94 -4.92
C LEU A 87 -7.61 14.21 -3.79
N GLU A 88 -7.92 15.14 -2.90
CA GLU A 88 -7.02 15.52 -1.82
C GLU A 88 -6.83 14.39 -0.79
N ILE A 89 -7.93 13.74 -0.38
CA ILE A 89 -7.86 12.57 0.51
C ILE A 89 -6.95 11.47 -0.08
N GLN A 90 -7.02 11.23 -1.39
CA GLN A 90 -6.12 10.29 -2.06
C GLN A 90 -4.66 10.76 -2.08
N ASN A 91 -4.41 12.06 -2.23
CA ASN A 91 -3.06 12.62 -2.24
C ASN A 91 -2.40 12.59 -0.87
N ILE A 92 -3.16 12.83 0.20
CA ILE A 92 -2.70 12.63 1.58
C ILE A 92 -2.28 11.16 1.80
N ALA A 93 -2.99 10.21 1.19
CA ALA A 93 -2.62 8.79 1.20
C ALA A 93 -1.47 8.41 0.25
N GLY A 94 -0.92 9.35 -0.54
CA GLY A 94 0.23 9.13 -1.43
C GLY A 94 -0.10 8.77 -2.89
N SER A 95 -1.38 8.75 -3.28
CA SER A 95 -1.79 8.32 -4.62
C SER A 95 -1.39 9.28 -5.75
N GLY A 96 -1.08 10.55 -5.49
CA GLY A 96 -0.58 11.50 -6.51
C GLY A 96 -1.47 11.59 -7.76
N VAL A 97 -2.75 11.92 -7.57
CA VAL A 97 -3.77 12.07 -8.61
C VAL A 97 -4.29 13.51 -8.65
N SER A 98 -4.59 14.01 -9.85
CA SER A 98 -4.99 15.42 -10.02
C SER A 98 -6.13 15.65 -11.01
N PHE A 99 -6.54 14.63 -11.77
CA PHE A 99 -7.64 14.79 -12.73
C PHE A 99 -9.00 14.63 -12.04
N GLY A 100 -9.83 15.65 -12.16
CA GLY A 100 -11.23 15.67 -11.76
C GLY A 100 -12.08 16.42 -12.78
N ARG A 101 -13.32 15.98 -12.99
CA ARG A 101 -14.36 16.68 -13.74
C ARG A 101 -15.75 16.37 -13.23
N THR A 102 -16.48 17.42 -12.88
CA THR A 102 -17.89 17.35 -12.50
C THR A 102 -18.76 18.03 -13.55
N ARG A 103 -19.77 17.31 -14.06
CA ARG A 103 -20.67 17.78 -15.11
C ARG A 103 -22.11 17.32 -14.84
N THR A 104 -23.10 18.12 -15.22
CA THR A 104 -24.51 17.72 -15.14
C THR A 104 -24.79 16.48 -15.99
N THR A 105 -25.75 15.67 -15.55
CA THR A 105 -26.31 14.54 -16.31
C THR A 105 -27.39 14.98 -17.31
N GLY A 106 -27.85 16.23 -17.24
CA GLY A 106 -29.02 16.75 -17.94
C GLY A 106 -30.26 16.87 -17.04
N GLU A 107 -30.27 16.18 -15.91
CA GLU A 107 -31.30 16.29 -14.87
C GLU A 107 -30.84 17.24 -13.74
N THR A 108 -31.76 18.07 -13.24
CA THR A 108 -31.48 19.03 -12.17
C THR A 108 -31.05 18.31 -10.90
N GLY A 109 -29.95 18.75 -10.28
CA GLY A 109 -29.41 18.13 -9.07
C GLY A 109 -28.58 16.86 -9.29
N MET A 110 -28.50 16.37 -10.54
CA MET A 110 -27.82 15.13 -10.87
C MET A 110 -26.51 15.39 -11.62
N TYR A 111 -25.39 14.95 -11.05
CA TYR A 111 -24.05 15.22 -11.57
C TYR A 111 -23.23 13.95 -11.76
N ASN A 112 -22.44 13.91 -12.83
CA ASN A 112 -21.33 12.99 -13.01
C ASN A 112 -20.08 13.64 -12.42
N MET A 113 -19.63 13.14 -11.28
CA MET A 113 -18.31 13.45 -10.72
C MET A 113 -17.34 12.36 -11.13
N VAL A 114 -16.33 12.73 -11.92
CA VAL A 114 -15.31 11.81 -12.42
C VAL A 114 -13.94 12.24 -11.93
N TYR A 115 -13.18 11.32 -11.33
CA TYR A 115 -11.84 11.62 -10.84
C TYR A 115 -10.88 10.43 -11.02
N ALA A 116 -9.59 10.75 -11.16
CA ALA A 116 -8.54 9.75 -11.31
C ALA A 116 -8.28 9.01 -9.99
N TYR A 117 -7.81 7.77 -10.12
CA TYR A 117 -7.38 6.94 -9.00
C TYR A 117 -6.17 6.08 -9.41
N LYS A 118 -5.36 5.66 -8.44
CA LYS A 118 -4.32 4.62 -8.64
C LYS A 118 -4.75 3.26 -8.10
N GLN A 119 -5.29 3.24 -6.87
CA GLN A 119 -5.85 2.05 -6.25
C GLN A 119 -7.38 2.19 -6.16
N ARG A 120 -8.11 1.22 -6.73
CA ARG A 120 -9.56 1.29 -6.92
C ARG A 120 -10.32 1.55 -5.62
N ASP A 121 -10.03 0.76 -4.59
CA ASP A 121 -10.80 0.74 -3.36
C ASP A 121 -10.48 1.98 -2.51
N ALA A 122 -9.24 2.45 -2.51
CA ALA A 122 -8.83 3.73 -1.94
C ALA A 122 -9.53 4.90 -2.65
N GLY A 123 -9.64 4.87 -3.97
CA GLY A 123 -10.37 5.89 -4.73
C GLY A 123 -11.87 5.93 -4.40
N ILE A 124 -12.51 4.76 -4.25
CA ILE A 124 -13.93 4.66 -3.86
C ILE A 124 -14.13 5.16 -2.42
N GLU A 125 -13.31 4.66 -1.49
CA GLU A 125 -13.37 5.04 -0.07
C GLU A 125 -13.10 6.53 0.13
N ALA A 126 -12.16 7.12 -0.63
CA ALA A 126 -11.92 8.57 -0.60
C ALA A 126 -13.15 9.36 -1.04
N GLY A 127 -13.88 8.90 -2.07
CA GLY A 127 -15.14 9.51 -2.47
C GLY A 127 -16.20 9.43 -1.35
N HIS A 128 -16.36 8.28 -0.70
CA HIS A 128 -17.28 8.16 0.42
C HIS A 128 -16.87 9.00 1.64
N LEU A 129 -15.58 9.05 1.96
CA LEU A 129 -15.07 9.88 3.05
C LEU A 129 -15.24 11.38 2.74
N ALA A 130 -15.04 11.79 1.49
CA ALA A 130 -15.33 13.14 1.02
C ALA A 130 -16.81 13.51 1.21
N LEU A 131 -17.74 12.62 0.83
CA LEU A 131 -19.17 12.83 1.08
C LEU A 131 -19.45 12.99 2.57
N ARG A 132 -18.94 12.07 3.41
CA ARG A 132 -19.15 12.12 4.86
C ARG A 132 -18.64 13.43 5.45
N LEU A 133 -17.41 13.85 5.13
CA LEU A 133 -16.85 15.12 5.59
C LEU A 133 -17.78 16.28 5.22
N LEU A 134 -18.16 16.40 3.95
CA LEU A 134 -18.95 17.52 3.47
C LEU A 134 -20.33 17.57 4.13
N MET A 135 -20.98 16.44 4.38
CA MET A 135 -22.27 16.41 5.06
C MET A 135 -22.17 16.85 6.53
N HIS A 136 -21.07 16.55 7.22
CA HIS A 136 -20.85 16.98 8.61
C HIS A 136 -20.39 18.44 8.73
N LEU A 137 -19.83 19.03 7.67
CA LEU A 137 -19.46 20.45 7.62
C LEU A 137 -20.61 21.37 7.22
N LEU A 138 -21.71 20.84 6.68
CA LEU A 138 -22.86 21.66 6.31
C LEU A 138 -23.43 22.38 7.54
N PRO A 139 -23.98 23.60 7.38
CA PRO A 139 -24.79 24.24 8.41
C PRO A 139 -25.91 23.34 8.93
N GLU A 140 -26.22 23.42 10.22
CA GLU A 140 -27.21 22.55 10.89
C GLU A 140 -28.57 22.53 10.18
N HIS A 141 -29.03 23.69 9.71
CA HIS A 141 -30.31 23.79 8.98
C HIS A 141 -30.31 23.05 7.63
N LEU A 142 -29.14 22.88 6.98
CA LEU A 142 -29.00 22.08 5.76
C LEU A 142 -28.80 20.60 6.06
N GLN A 143 -28.10 20.27 7.15
CA GLN A 143 -27.95 18.89 7.63
C GLN A 143 -29.30 18.19 7.81
N GLN A 144 -30.33 18.92 8.28
CA GLN A 144 -31.69 18.40 8.44
C GLN A 144 -32.46 18.19 7.13
N GLN A 145 -32.01 18.81 6.03
CA GLN A 145 -32.69 18.76 4.73
C GLN A 145 -32.03 17.80 3.74
N VAL A 146 -30.83 17.32 4.05
CA VAL A 146 -30.09 16.38 3.19
C VAL A 146 -30.41 14.94 3.57
N ASP A 147 -30.59 14.09 2.56
CA ASP A 147 -30.72 12.64 2.73
C ASP A 147 -29.33 12.02 3.03
N HIS A 148 -28.81 12.25 4.24
CA HIS A 148 -27.57 11.67 4.75
C HIS A 148 -27.57 11.65 6.29
N PRO A 149 -27.26 10.51 6.94
CA PRO A 149 -27.20 10.44 8.40
C PRO A 149 -26.03 11.27 8.94
N ILE A 150 -26.28 12.09 9.95
CA ILE A 150 -25.24 12.85 10.67
C ILE A 150 -24.89 12.09 11.94
N ASP A 151 -23.62 11.75 12.09
CA ASP A 151 -23.06 11.08 13.27
C ASP A 151 -22.38 12.12 14.17
N ALA A 152 -22.91 12.29 15.39
CA ALA A 152 -22.36 13.22 16.37
C ALA A 152 -20.92 12.84 16.82
N ASN A 153 -20.51 11.58 16.62
CA ASN A 153 -19.17 11.10 16.97
C ASN A 153 -18.20 11.14 15.78
N PHE A 154 -18.62 11.67 14.64
CA PHE A 154 -17.75 11.77 13.46
C PHE A 154 -16.55 12.67 13.76
N ASN A 155 -15.36 12.08 13.71
CA ASN A 155 -14.10 12.79 13.79
C ASN A 155 -13.33 12.55 12.49
N PHE A 156 -13.21 13.59 11.66
CA PHE A 156 -12.58 13.47 10.35
C PHE A 156 -11.10 13.10 10.43
N GLU A 157 -10.36 13.61 11.43
CA GLU A 157 -8.93 13.32 11.61
C GLU A 157 -8.69 11.83 11.83
N ASN A 158 -9.47 11.21 12.73
CA ASN A 158 -9.41 9.77 12.99
C ASN A 158 -9.81 8.95 11.75
N GLU A 159 -10.89 9.34 11.07
CA GLU A 159 -11.37 8.66 9.86
C GLU A 159 -10.35 8.75 8.71
N LEU A 160 -9.67 9.89 8.58
CA LEU A 160 -8.59 10.11 7.62
C LEU A 160 -7.36 9.28 7.97
N GLU A 161 -6.93 9.22 9.24
CA GLU A 161 -5.84 8.35 9.67
C GLU A 161 -6.12 6.88 9.35
N ASP A 162 -7.31 6.40 9.68
CA ASP A 162 -7.73 5.03 9.40
C ASP A 162 -7.83 4.74 7.90
N PHE A 163 -8.29 5.72 7.12
CA PHE A 163 -8.23 5.64 5.66
C PHE A 163 -6.79 5.52 5.15
N VAL A 164 -5.87 6.39 5.58
CA VAL A 164 -4.46 6.37 5.15
C VAL A 164 -3.82 5.01 5.48
N ARG A 165 -4.00 4.50 6.71
CA ARG A 165 -3.49 3.18 7.12
C ARG A 165 -4.03 2.04 6.25
N ARG A 166 -5.32 2.08 5.89
CA ARG A 166 -5.95 1.06 5.02
C ARG A 166 -5.50 1.20 3.57
N ALA A 167 -5.37 2.41 3.05
CA ALA A 167 -4.91 2.69 1.69
C ALA A 167 -3.47 2.19 1.50
N GLN A 168 -2.56 2.54 2.41
CA GLN A 168 -1.16 2.12 2.37
C GLN A 168 -0.98 0.59 2.44
N ARG A 169 -1.84 -0.12 3.19
CA ARG A 169 -1.82 -1.60 3.22
C ARG A 169 -2.17 -2.24 1.88
N ARG A 170 -2.91 -1.53 1.03
CA ARG A 170 -3.31 -1.99 -0.30
C ARG A 170 -2.31 -1.57 -1.37
N GLU A 171 -1.36 -0.70 -1.10
CA GLU A 171 -0.33 -0.32 -2.08
C GLU A 171 0.63 -1.47 -2.36
N PHE A 172 1.35 -1.37 -3.49
CA PHE A 172 2.42 -2.29 -3.79
C PHE A 172 3.62 -2.02 -2.88
N GLY A 173 4.27 -3.08 -2.42
CA GLY A 173 5.60 -2.95 -1.81
C GLY A 173 6.62 -2.41 -2.82
N PRO A 174 7.75 -1.85 -2.34
CA PRO A 174 8.71 -1.12 -3.17
C PRO A 174 9.24 -1.93 -4.36
N SER A 175 9.48 -3.23 -4.17
CA SER A 175 9.96 -4.11 -5.24
C SER A 175 8.93 -4.32 -6.35
N THR A 176 7.66 -4.56 -5.99
CA THR A 176 6.58 -4.71 -6.97
C THR A 176 6.32 -3.40 -7.69
N GLN A 177 6.30 -2.28 -6.96
CA GLN A 177 6.09 -0.95 -7.54
C GLN A 177 7.20 -0.62 -8.56
N SER A 178 8.46 -0.90 -8.23
CA SER A 178 9.60 -0.67 -9.14
C SER A 178 9.46 -1.44 -10.46
N LEU A 179 8.94 -2.68 -10.42
CA LEU A 179 8.68 -3.46 -11.64
C LEU A 179 7.51 -2.89 -12.45
N VAL A 180 6.47 -2.39 -11.77
CA VAL A 180 5.33 -1.71 -12.42
C VAL A 180 5.78 -0.41 -13.08
N ASP A 181 6.58 0.41 -12.39
CA ASP A 181 7.10 1.66 -12.93
C ASP A 181 7.98 1.42 -14.17
N ALA A 182 8.84 0.39 -14.11
CA ALA A 182 9.64 -0.02 -15.26
C ALA A 182 8.79 -0.50 -16.45
N ALA A 183 7.65 -1.16 -16.19
CA ALA A 183 6.70 -1.54 -17.22
C ALA A 183 6.00 -0.31 -17.84
N VAL A 184 5.57 0.65 -17.01
CA VAL A 184 4.98 1.91 -17.46
C VAL A 184 5.96 2.70 -18.34
N GLU A 185 7.22 2.85 -17.91
CA GLU A 185 8.28 3.51 -18.68
C GLU A 185 8.49 2.88 -20.07
N ARG A 186 8.32 1.55 -20.16
CA ARG A 186 8.46 0.77 -21.39
C ARG A 186 7.17 0.64 -22.20
N ASN A 187 6.11 1.34 -21.80
CA ASN A 187 4.78 1.23 -22.40
C ASN A 187 4.24 -0.23 -22.41
N ILE A 188 4.62 -1.02 -21.41
CA ILE A 188 4.10 -2.37 -21.20
C ILE A 188 2.83 -2.26 -20.36
N PRO A 189 1.67 -2.69 -20.89
CA PRO A 189 0.43 -2.63 -20.14
C PRO A 189 0.49 -3.59 -18.96
N TRP A 190 -0.16 -3.22 -17.86
CA TRP A 190 -0.18 -4.02 -16.65
C TRP A 190 -1.55 -4.03 -15.99
N LEU A 191 -1.81 -5.06 -15.19
CA LEU A 191 -3.03 -5.22 -14.42
C LEU A 191 -2.72 -5.88 -13.09
N ARG A 192 -3.22 -5.30 -11.99
CA ARG A 192 -3.23 -5.97 -10.69
C ARG A 192 -4.36 -6.99 -10.66
N LEU A 193 -4.04 -8.24 -10.31
CA LEU A 193 -4.97 -9.36 -10.35
C LEU A 193 -5.60 -9.70 -8.98
N ASN A 194 -5.05 -9.20 -7.87
CA ASN A 194 -5.60 -9.40 -6.52
C ASN A 194 -5.24 -8.25 -5.56
N ASP A 195 -5.70 -8.35 -4.31
CA ASP A 195 -5.40 -7.36 -3.27
C ASP A 195 -3.96 -7.42 -2.75
N TYR A 196 -3.13 -8.33 -3.26
CA TYR A 196 -1.72 -8.49 -2.94
C TYR A 196 -0.84 -8.07 -4.14
N SER A 197 0.38 -8.58 -4.22
CA SER A 197 1.35 -8.27 -5.27
C SER A 197 1.26 -9.19 -6.51
N LEU A 198 0.06 -9.68 -6.87
CA LEU A 198 -0.12 -10.42 -8.13
C LEU A 198 -0.36 -9.44 -9.28
N VAL A 199 0.60 -9.36 -10.19
CA VAL A 199 0.56 -8.43 -11.32
C VAL A 199 0.73 -9.19 -12.63
N GLN A 200 -0.08 -8.83 -13.61
CA GLN A 200 0.09 -9.22 -15.01
C GLN A 200 0.75 -8.08 -15.77
N PHE A 201 1.74 -8.41 -16.59
CA PHE A 201 2.32 -7.55 -17.62
C PHE A 201 1.96 -8.08 -19.00
N GLY A 202 1.70 -7.20 -19.97
CA GLY A 202 1.34 -7.58 -21.33
C GLY A 202 -0.07 -8.18 -21.48
N HIS A 203 -0.41 -8.52 -22.71
CA HIS A 203 -1.72 -9.08 -23.09
C HIS A 203 -1.59 -10.31 -23.98
N GLY A 204 -2.65 -11.12 -24.01
CA GLY A 204 -2.76 -12.28 -24.88
C GLY A 204 -1.61 -13.28 -24.67
N LYS A 205 -1.04 -13.78 -25.77
CA LYS A 205 0.06 -14.75 -25.72
C LYS A 205 1.38 -14.20 -25.14
N TYR A 206 1.51 -12.88 -25.01
CA TYR A 206 2.72 -12.22 -24.49
C TYR A 206 2.60 -11.84 -23.01
N GLN A 207 1.50 -12.22 -22.35
CA GLN A 207 1.31 -11.89 -20.94
C GLN A 207 2.32 -12.64 -20.05
N LYS A 208 2.83 -11.95 -19.04
CA LYS A 208 3.68 -12.49 -17.96
C LYS A 208 3.03 -12.16 -16.62
N ARG A 209 3.24 -13.01 -15.63
CA ARG A 209 2.70 -12.81 -14.27
C ARG A 209 3.83 -12.82 -13.26
N ILE A 210 3.69 -11.95 -12.26
CA ILE A 210 4.59 -11.89 -11.11
C ILE A 210 3.77 -11.94 -9.81
N GLN A 211 4.34 -12.56 -8.78
CA GLN A 211 3.90 -12.41 -7.40
C GLN A 211 5.07 -11.78 -6.63
N ALA A 212 4.95 -10.50 -6.28
CA ALA A 212 6.08 -9.69 -5.84
C ALA A 212 7.23 -9.76 -6.86
N THR A 213 8.39 -10.33 -6.53
CA THR A 213 9.52 -10.49 -7.46
C THR A 213 9.64 -11.89 -8.06
N VAL A 214 8.73 -12.82 -7.73
CA VAL A 214 8.71 -14.16 -8.31
C VAL A 214 7.97 -14.09 -9.64
N THR A 215 8.59 -14.56 -10.71
CA THR A 215 8.04 -14.49 -12.07
C THR A 215 7.46 -15.82 -12.52
N SER A 216 6.68 -15.83 -13.60
CA SER A 216 6.24 -17.06 -14.27
C SER A 216 7.39 -17.95 -14.76
N ASP A 217 8.60 -17.39 -14.88
CA ASP A 217 9.78 -18.10 -15.35
C ASP A 217 10.63 -18.63 -14.18
N THR A 218 10.28 -18.30 -12.93
CA THR A 218 10.91 -18.83 -11.73
C THR A 218 10.38 -20.24 -11.44
N GLY A 219 11.24 -21.25 -11.59
CA GLY A 219 10.84 -22.65 -11.41
C GLY A 219 10.39 -22.97 -9.98
N THR A 220 9.28 -23.68 -9.84
CA THR A 220 8.69 -24.03 -8.52
C THR A 220 9.67 -24.78 -7.62
N ILE A 221 10.41 -25.76 -8.17
CA ILE A 221 11.41 -26.52 -7.40
C ILE A 221 12.50 -25.59 -6.86
N ALA A 222 12.96 -24.63 -7.67
CA ALA A 222 13.98 -23.67 -7.25
C ALA A 222 13.46 -22.75 -6.14
N THR A 223 12.21 -22.26 -6.23
CA THR A 223 11.59 -21.46 -5.17
C THR A 223 11.40 -22.26 -3.89
N SER A 224 10.94 -23.50 -3.98
CA SER A 224 10.81 -24.40 -2.83
C SER A 224 12.16 -24.65 -2.15
N LEU A 225 13.19 -24.97 -2.93
CA LEU A 225 14.53 -25.22 -2.42
C LEU A 225 15.13 -23.97 -1.77
N ALA A 226 15.04 -22.80 -2.41
CA ALA A 226 15.54 -21.54 -1.86
C ALA A 226 14.83 -21.09 -0.56
N SER A 227 13.60 -21.57 -0.33
CA SER A 227 12.87 -21.33 0.92
C SER A 227 13.24 -22.31 2.03
N ASP A 228 13.90 -23.42 1.67
CA ASP A 228 14.39 -24.44 2.59
C ASP A 228 15.86 -24.17 2.91
N LYS A 229 16.12 -23.78 4.16
CA LYS A 229 17.47 -23.46 4.65
C LYS A 229 18.38 -24.68 4.64
N GLU A 230 17.87 -25.86 4.95
CA GLU A 230 18.66 -27.08 5.02
C GLU A 230 18.94 -27.62 3.61
N GLY A 231 17.90 -27.72 2.77
CA GLY A 231 18.04 -28.10 1.37
C GLY A 231 18.99 -27.18 0.61
N THR A 232 18.88 -25.86 0.80
CA THR A 232 19.81 -24.88 0.19
C THR A 232 21.23 -25.08 0.69
N HIS A 233 21.43 -25.24 2.00
CA HIS A 233 22.76 -25.42 2.58
C HIS A 233 23.46 -26.67 2.05
N SER A 234 22.77 -27.81 2.08
CA SER A 234 23.28 -29.09 1.59
C SER A 234 23.65 -29.01 0.12
N LEU A 235 22.79 -28.43 -0.73
CA LEU A 235 23.09 -28.27 -2.16
C LEU A 235 24.37 -27.45 -2.37
N LEU A 236 24.48 -26.29 -1.72
CA LEU A 236 25.65 -25.42 -1.88
C LEU A 236 26.94 -26.10 -1.38
N LYS A 237 26.85 -26.83 -0.26
CA LYS A 237 27.95 -27.62 0.28
C LYS A 237 28.40 -28.73 -0.67
N ASP A 238 27.46 -29.48 -1.24
CA ASP A 238 27.73 -30.58 -2.17
C ASP A 238 28.36 -30.06 -3.49
N MET A 239 28.07 -28.82 -3.86
CA MET A 239 28.74 -28.10 -4.95
C MET A 239 30.13 -27.57 -4.58
N GLY A 240 30.60 -27.76 -3.34
CA GLY A 240 31.91 -27.30 -2.86
C GLY A 240 31.96 -25.82 -2.49
N LEU A 241 30.81 -25.14 -2.36
CA LEU A 241 30.79 -23.74 -1.95
C LEU A 241 31.02 -23.61 -0.45
N PRO A 242 31.69 -22.52 0.00
CA PRO A 242 31.92 -22.28 1.41
C PRO A 242 30.60 -21.94 2.10
N VAL A 243 30.14 -22.83 2.97
CA VAL A 243 28.96 -22.63 3.81
C VAL A 243 29.34 -22.79 5.30
N PRO A 244 28.66 -22.10 6.23
CA PRO A 244 28.88 -22.28 7.66
C PRO A 244 28.68 -23.74 8.10
N LYS A 245 29.36 -24.19 9.15
CA LYS A 245 29.01 -25.50 9.74
C LYS A 245 27.60 -25.41 10.31
N GLN A 246 26.78 -26.43 10.07
CA GLN A 246 25.37 -26.42 10.46
C GLN A 246 25.01 -27.73 11.18
N THR A 247 24.16 -27.64 12.20
CA THR A 247 23.59 -28.80 12.91
C THR A 247 22.16 -28.49 13.34
N MET A 248 21.34 -29.52 13.41
CA MET A 248 19.98 -29.43 13.92
C MET A 248 19.84 -30.19 15.23
N PHE A 249 18.90 -29.75 16.05
CA PHE A 249 18.58 -30.38 17.32
C PHE A 249 17.10 -30.14 17.66
N SER A 250 16.56 -31.04 18.47
CA SER A 250 15.16 -31.02 18.88
C SER A 250 14.95 -30.79 20.38
N SER A 251 16.03 -30.83 21.17
CA SER A 251 16.03 -30.51 22.60
C SER A 251 17.17 -29.56 22.97
N GLU A 252 17.03 -28.92 24.12
CA GLU A 252 18.05 -28.02 24.70
C GLU A 252 19.38 -28.75 24.95
N ASP A 253 19.35 -29.94 25.57
CA ASP A 253 20.57 -30.72 25.85
C ASP A 253 21.30 -31.13 24.55
N GLU A 254 20.53 -31.48 23.52
CA GLU A 254 21.07 -31.80 22.20
C GLU A 254 21.70 -30.56 21.56
N ALA A 255 21.09 -29.38 21.75
CA ALA A 255 21.61 -28.10 21.28
C ALA A 255 22.99 -27.82 21.87
N VAL A 256 23.11 -27.86 23.19
CA VAL A 256 24.38 -27.61 23.90
C VAL A 256 25.44 -28.64 23.49
N SER A 257 25.08 -29.92 23.45
CA SER A 257 25.99 -30.99 23.04
C SER A 257 26.49 -30.83 21.60
N ALA A 258 25.59 -30.47 20.68
CA ALA A 258 25.92 -30.27 19.26
C ALA A 258 26.76 -29.01 19.03
N VAL A 259 26.44 -27.91 19.71
CA VAL A 259 27.23 -26.67 19.65
C VAL A 259 28.63 -26.88 20.22
N ASN A 260 28.78 -27.60 21.34
CA ASN A 260 30.08 -27.93 21.91
C ASN A 260 30.98 -28.74 20.96
N ARG A 261 30.38 -29.60 20.11
CA ARG A 261 31.12 -30.30 19.04
C ARG A 261 31.44 -29.40 17.85
N MET A 262 30.57 -28.45 17.52
CA MET A 262 30.77 -27.51 16.41
C MET A 262 31.84 -26.46 16.70
N GLY A 263 31.87 -25.97 17.95
CA GLY A 263 32.70 -24.89 18.44
C GLY A 263 32.00 -23.52 18.43
N TYR A 264 32.31 -22.69 19.43
CA TYR A 264 31.85 -21.31 19.55
C TYR A 264 32.71 -20.32 18.72
N PRO A 265 32.19 -19.14 18.36
CA PRO A 265 30.81 -18.68 18.53
C PRO A 265 29.81 -19.26 17.52
N VAL A 266 28.52 -19.30 17.88
CA VAL A 266 27.44 -19.82 17.02
C VAL A 266 26.26 -18.86 16.87
N VAL A 267 25.43 -19.12 15.87
CA VAL A 267 24.12 -18.53 15.63
C VAL A 267 23.06 -19.60 15.83
N ILE A 268 21.97 -19.28 16.52
CA ILE A 268 20.81 -20.17 16.66
C ILE A 268 19.60 -19.49 16.02
N LYS A 269 18.83 -20.24 15.23
CA LYS A 269 17.65 -19.74 14.52
C LYS A 269 16.58 -20.81 14.32
N PRO A 270 15.29 -20.42 14.24
CA PRO A 270 14.23 -21.33 13.81
C PRO A 270 14.46 -21.79 12.36
N LEU A 271 14.14 -23.05 12.09
CA LEU A 271 14.24 -23.62 10.76
C LEU A 271 13.26 -22.92 9.79
N ASP A 272 12.03 -22.67 10.23
CA ASP A 272 10.88 -22.30 9.41
C ASP A 272 10.42 -20.82 9.57
N ALA A 273 11.23 -19.96 10.20
CA ALA A 273 10.92 -18.52 10.29
C ALA A 273 11.73 -17.66 9.30
N ASN A 274 11.12 -16.54 8.90
CA ASN A 274 11.67 -15.56 7.97
C ASN A 274 11.82 -14.17 8.62
N HIS A 275 12.51 -13.26 7.93
CA HIS A 275 12.72 -11.86 8.34
C HIS A 275 13.49 -11.68 9.66
N GLY A 276 14.40 -12.59 9.98
CA GLY A 276 15.27 -12.43 11.16
C GLY A 276 14.61 -12.73 12.50
N ARG A 277 13.34 -13.19 12.52
CA ARG A 277 12.63 -13.51 13.77
C ARG A 277 13.20 -14.75 14.43
N GLY A 278 13.43 -14.67 15.74
CA GLY A 278 13.97 -15.77 16.55
C GLY A 278 15.44 -16.10 16.29
N ILE A 279 16.21 -15.17 15.69
CA ILE A 279 17.64 -15.38 15.44
C ILE A 279 18.45 -14.79 16.60
N SER A 280 19.28 -15.62 17.22
CA SER A 280 20.25 -15.23 18.22
C SER A 280 21.66 -15.41 17.66
N ILE A 281 22.46 -14.35 17.67
CA ILE A 281 23.79 -14.30 17.03
C ILE A 281 24.91 -14.18 18.06
N ASN A 282 26.11 -14.59 17.67
CA ASN A 282 27.34 -14.44 18.46
C ASN A 282 27.23 -15.05 19.87
N LEU A 283 26.64 -16.24 19.97
CA LEU A 283 26.54 -16.98 21.22
C LEU A 283 27.90 -17.59 21.55
N THR A 284 28.36 -17.42 22.79
CA THR A 284 29.70 -17.81 23.27
C THR A 284 29.67 -18.72 24.50
N SER A 285 28.49 -19.11 25.00
CA SER A 285 28.36 -19.98 26.17
C SER A 285 27.15 -20.91 26.07
N ASP A 286 27.20 -22.01 26.83
CA ASP A 286 26.10 -22.98 26.91
C ASP A 286 24.80 -22.33 27.40
N GLU A 287 24.88 -21.39 28.35
CA GLU A 287 23.70 -20.70 28.87
C GLU A 287 23.00 -19.87 27.81
N GLN A 288 23.77 -19.12 27.02
CA GLN A 288 23.23 -18.36 25.89
C GLN A 288 22.60 -19.28 24.83
N VAL A 289 23.15 -20.48 24.62
CA VAL A 289 22.58 -21.48 23.72
C VAL A 289 21.21 -21.96 24.21
N ARG A 290 21.04 -22.19 25.50
CA ARG A 290 19.76 -22.59 26.10
C ARG A 290 18.69 -21.51 25.92
N GLU A 291 19.00 -20.28 26.29
CA GLU A 291 18.09 -19.14 26.12
C GLU A 291 17.70 -18.96 24.64
N ALA A 292 18.69 -19.04 23.74
CA ALA A 292 18.45 -18.91 22.30
C ALA A 292 17.64 -20.06 21.71
N PHE A 293 17.77 -21.29 22.23
CA PHE A 293 16.94 -22.43 21.81
C PHE A 293 15.47 -22.14 22.08
N HIS A 294 15.13 -21.65 23.28
CA HIS A 294 13.77 -21.28 23.64
C HIS A 294 13.25 -20.11 22.80
N ALA A 295 14.05 -19.06 22.63
CA ALA A 295 13.67 -17.92 21.78
C ALA A 295 13.41 -18.32 20.32
N ALA A 296 14.21 -19.25 19.77
CA ALA A 296 14.00 -19.79 18.43
C ALA A 296 12.73 -20.66 18.36
N LYS A 297 12.46 -21.47 19.39
CA LYS A 297 11.26 -22.31 19.50
C LYS A 297 9.98 -21.50 19.57
N ASP A 298 9.96 -20.41 20.32
CA ASP A 298 8.78 -19.57 20.46
C ASP A 298 8.40 -18.87 19.15
N GLN A 299 9.35 -18.70 18.23
CA GLN A 299 9.16 -18.04 16.94
C GLN A 299 8.97 -19.02 15.77
N GLY A 300 9.28 -20.31 15.95
CA GLY A 300 9.15 -21.35 14.94
C GLY A 300 8.01 -22.32 15.22
N ARG A 301 7.54 -23.06 14.20
CA ARG A 301 6.59 -24.17 14.39
C ARG A 301 7.29 -25.52 14.28
N SER A 302 8.50 -25.54 13.73
CA SER A 302 9.28 -26.76 13.57
C SER A 302 9.65 -27.40 14.92
N ARG A 303 9.69 -28.73 14.92
CA ARG A 303 10.28 -29.49 16.02
C ARG A 303 11.79 -29.24 16.14
N PHE A 304 12.46 -28.85 15.06
CA PHE A 304 13.90 -28.65 15.02
C PHE A 304 14.29 -27.18 15.05
N VAL A 305 15.39 -26.90 15.74
CA VAL A 305 16.10 -25.63 15.74
C VAL A 305 17.47 -25.84 15.08
N LEU A 306 17.98 -24.80 14.45
CA LEU A 306 19.19 -24.82 13.66
C LEU A 306 20.29 -24.01 14.36
N ALA A 307 21.49 -24.58 14.48
CA ALA A 307 22.70 -23.81 14.79
C ALA A 307 23.64 -23.75 13.59
N GLU A 308 24.31 -22.60 13.44
CA GLU A 308 25.35 -22.36 12.46
C GLU A 308 26.59 -21.75 13.13
N SER A 309 27.79 -22.08 12.63
CA SER A 309 29.01 -21.39 13.05
C SER A 309 28.93 -19.90 12.73
N PHE A 310 29.26 -19.04 13.69
CA PHE A 310 29.23 -17.59 13.48
C PHE A 310 30.40 -17.15 12.58
N VAL A 311 30.09 -16.41 11.53
CA VAL A 311 31.08 -15.91 10.55
C VAL A 311 31.21 -14.40 10.72
N THR A 312 32.43 -13.92 10.90
CA THR A 312 32.75 -12.49 10.96
C THR A 312 33.02 -11.95 9.56
N GLY A 313 32.60 -10.71 9.30
CA GLY A 313 32.83 -10.04 8.02
C GLY A 313 31.73 -9.04 7.67
N TYR A 314 31.73 -8.61 6.41
CA TYR A 314 30.71 -7.72 5.87
C TYR A 314 29.60 -8.52 5.19
N ASP A 315 28.35 -8.33 5.64
CA ASP A 315 27.15 -8.89 5.00
C ASP A 315 26.85 -8.12 3.70
N HIS A 316 26.82 -8.85 2.58
CA HIS A 316 26.48 -8.33 1.26
C HIS A 316 25.29 -9.09 0.67
N ARG A 317 24.32 -8.34 0.16
CA ARG A 317 23.22 -8.87 -0.65
C ARG A 317 23.56 -8.74 -2.12
N MET A 318 23.61 -9.89 -2.80
CA MET A 318 23.91 -9.99 -4.23
C MET A 318 22.61 -10.25 -5.01
N LEU A 319 22.32 -9.43 -6.01
CA LEU A 319 21.18 -9.62 -6.92
C LEU A 319 21.68 -10.25 -8.22
N VAL A 320 21.21 -11.46 -8.50
CA VAL A 320 21.51 -12.18 -9.76
C VAL A 320 20.26 -12.22 -10.62
N VAL A 321 20.36 -11.78 -11.87
CA VAL A 321 19.29 -11.79 -12.86
C VAL A 321 19.80 -12.47 -14.13
N ASN A 322 19.08 -13.48 -14.62
CA ASN A 322 19.46 -14.25 -15.82
C ASN A 322 20.90 -14.83 -15.78
N GLY A 323 21.37 -15.20 -14.59
CA GLY A 323 22.74 -15.74 -14.41
C GLY A 323 23.83 -14.67 -14.26
N GLU A 324 23.50 -13.38 -14.33
CA GLU A 324 24.44 -12.29 -14.17
C GLU A 324 24.26 -11.58 -12.83
N LEU A 325 25.37 -11.28 -12.15
CA LEU A 325 25.37 -10.48 -10.93
C LEU A 325 25.19 -8.99 -11.30
N VAL A 326 23.99 -8.45 -11.09
CA VAL A 326 23.63 -7.09 -11.53
C VAL A 326 23.82 -6.02 -10.45
N ALA A 327 23.77 -6.41 -9.18
CA ALA A 327 23.96 -5.46 -8.08
C ALA A 327 24.48 -6.15 -6.81
N VAL A 328 25.23 -5.41 -6.01
CA VAL A 328 25.68 -5.82 -4.67
C VAL A 328 25.43 -4.68 -3.69
N ALA A 329 24.75 -4.97 -2.59
CA ALA A 329 24.49 -4.01 -1.52
C ALA A 329 25.09 -4.51 -0.20
N LYS A 330 25.95 -3.71 0.43
CA LYS A 330 26.41 -3.97 1.79
C LYS A 330 25.28 -3.65 2.78
N ARG A 331 24.98 -4.58 3.70
CA ARG A 331 24.03 -4.33 4.78
C ARG A 331 24.77 -3.72 5.96
N VAL A 332 24.29 -2.56 6.40
CA VAL A 332 24.76 -1.86 7.60
C VAL A 332 23.64 -1.99 8.64
N PRO A 333 23.93 -2.49 9.86
CA PRO A 333 22.94 -2.63 10.92
C PRO A 333 22.23 -1.33 11.30
#